data_AF-A0A1X0P2S2-F1
#
_entry.id   AF-A0A1X0P2S2-F1
#
_cell.length_a   1.000
_cell.length_b   1.000
_cell.length_c   1.000
_cell.angle_alpha   90.00
_cell.angle_beta   90.00
_cell.angle_gamma   90.00
#
_symmetry.space_group_name_H-M   'P 1'
#
loop_
_entity.id
_entity.type
_entity.pdbx_description
1 polymer ?
#
loop_
_entity_poly.entity_id
_entity_poly.type
_entity_poly.pdbx_seq_one_letter_code
_entity_poly.pdbx_strand_id
1 'polypeptide(L)'
;MSAARQNYLQIREQQQLNRERAREAAIERQREEEMIQRQKAQYNHVSSHGYGQPGGRNKDDVEIKVFIRECDGDRAQTFTFRESDATQQRVIPEPAAKPKSTNRLPALPEQLKQQQQQQLSAKAANAARGVVPKYILQRKAELAAEKEAIQREAERQKEMSKYPPGHRPVTEEERKETLAKLALRRKELEGELHKIPIRFDTQSIRARRSKIEGELREIDEAERKFSSSKQLFVPI
;
A
#
# COMPACT_ATOMS: atom_id res chain seq x y z
N MET A 1 -34.11 -15.58 -35.34
CA MET A 1 -32.72 -16.05 -35.47
C MET A 1 -32.57 -17.34 -34.66
N SER A 2 -31.80 -18.32 -35.13
CA SER A 2 -31.66 -19.62 -34.43
C SER A 2 -30.83 -19.49 -33.15
N ALA A 3 -31.37 -19.96 -32.01
CA ALA A 3 -30.72 -19.92 -30.70
C ALA A 3 -29.34 -20.60 -30.69
N ALA A 4 -29.14 -21.63 -31.53
CA ALA A 4 -27.85 -22.31 -31.69
C ALA A 4 -26.74 -21.38 -32.22
N ARG A 5 -27.09 -20.43 -33.10
CA ARG A 5 -26.13 -19.45 -33.66
C ARG A 5 -25.71 -18.42 -32.61
N GLN A 6 -26.62 -18.01 -31.73
CA GLN A 6 -26.34 -17.08 -30.63
C GLN A 6 -25.43 -17.73 -29.57
N ASN A 7 -25.71 -18.98 -29.21
CA ASN A 7 -24.88 -19.75 -28.28
C ASN A 7 -23.45 -19.92 -28.82
N TYR A 8 -23.30 -20.24 -30.11
CA TYR A 8 -21.98 -20.33 -30.76
C TYR A 8 -21.19 -19.01 -30.72
N LEU A 9 -21.85 -17.88 -30.95
CA LEU A 9 -21.20 -16.56 -30.88
C LEU A 9 -20.75 -16.23 -29.45
N GLN A 10 -21.58 -16.51 -28.45
CA GLN A 10 -21.25 -16.30 -27.03
C GLN A 10 -20.05 -17.16 -26.60
N ILE A 11 -20.01 -18.44 -26.98
CA ILE A 11 -18.88 -19.31 -26.67
C ILE A 11 -17.60 -18.78 -27.32
N ARG A 12 -17.67 -18.31 -28.57
CA ARG A 12 -16.51 -17.77 -29.28
C ARG A 12 -15.99 -16.49 -28.63
N GLU A 13 -16.87 -15.59 -28.23
CA GLU A 13 -16.53 -14.35 -27.53
C GLU A 13 -15.91 -14.66 -26.16
N GLN A 14 -16.48 -15.59 -25.40
CA GLN A 14 -15.94 -16.00 -24.11
C GLN A 14 -14.55 -16.64 -24.24
N GLN A 15 -14.31 -17.42 -25.30
CA GLN A 15 -12.99 -17.96 -25.59
C GLN A 15 -11.98 -16.87 -25.99
N GLN A 16 -12.41 -15.79 -26.64
CA GLN A 16 -11.55 -14.64 -26.95
C GLN A 16 -11.15 -13.89 -25.68
N LEU A 17 -12.13 -13.58 -24.82
CA LEU A 17 -11.88 -12.92 -23.53
C LEU A 17 -10.94 -13.73 -22.63
N ASN A 18 -11.09 -15.06 -22.59
CA ASN A 18 -10.20 -15.92 -21.82
C ASN A 18 -8.76 -15.90 -22.35
N ARG A 19 -8.56 -15.76 -23.68
CA ARG A 19 -7.23 -15.63 -24.28
C ARG A 19 -6.59 -14.29 -23.99
N GLU A 20 -7.38 -13.22 -24.00
CA GLU A 20 -6.90 -11.88 -23.68
C GLU A 20 -6.46 -11.79 -22.21
N ARG A 21 -7.29 -12.26 -21.26
CA ARG A 21 -6.90 -12.34 -19.85
C ARG A 21 -5.64 -13.17 -19.62
N ALA A 22 -5.48 -14.29 -20.33
CA ALA A 22 -4.28 -15.11 -20.21
C ALA A 22 -3.02 -14.39 -20.71
N ARG A 23 -3.14 -13.54 -21.75
CA ARG A 23 -2.03 -12.72 -22.25
C ARG A 23 -1.70 -11.59 -21.28
N GLU A 24 -2.70 -10.91 -20.77
CA GLU A 24 -2.53 -9.84 -19.78
C GLU A 24 -1.86 -10.37 -18.51
N ALA A 25 -2.35 -11.48 -17.97
CA ALA A 25 -1.76 -12.12 -16.80
C ALA A 25 -0.31 -12.58 -17.05
N ALA A 26 0.04 -13.01 -18.28
CA ALA A 26 1.41 -13.37 -18.61
C ALA A 26 2.33 -12.13 -18.64
N ILE A 27 1.85 -11.01 -19.17
CA ILE A 27 2.58 -9.73 -19.18
C ILE A 27 2.77 -9.21 -17.75
N GLU A 28 1.73 -9.29 -16.92
CA GLU A 28 1.82 -8.88 -15.51
C GLU A 28 2.84 -9.72 -14.74
N ARG A 29 2.82 -11.06 -14.89
CA ARG A 29 3.83 -11.93 -14.28
C ARG A 29 5.24 -11.58 -14.72
N GLN A 30 5.45 -11.30 -16.01
CA GLN A 30 6.76 -10.87 -16.50
C GLN A 30 7.22 -9.56 -15.84
N ARG A 31 6.32 -8.58 -15.69
CA ARG A 31 6.64 -7.31 -15.00
C ARG A 31 6.94 -7.52 -13.52
N GLU A 32 6.19 -8.40 -12.85
CA GLU A 32 6.43 -8.77 -11.45
C GLU A 32 7.80 -9.45 -11.29
N GLU A 33 8.12 -10.40 -12.16
CA GLU A 33 9.41 -11.08 -12.19
C GLU A 33 10.56 -10.09 -12.41
N GLU A 34 10.42 -9.16 -13.37
CA GLU A 34 11.38 -8.09 -13.61
C GLU A 34 11.54 -7.16 -12.40
N MET A 35 10.45 -6.82 -11.70
CA MET A 35 10.48 -6.01 -10.49
C MET A 35 11.21 -6.74 -9.36
N ILE A 36 10.89 -8.01 -9.13
CA ILE A 36 11.54 -8.86 -8.14
C ILE A 36 13.03 -9.01 -8.47
N GLN A 37 13.37 -9.22 -9.75
CA GLN A 37 14.76 -9.33 -10.19
C GLN A 37 15.52 -8.02 -9.96
N ARG A 38 14.90 -6.88 -10.23
CA ARG A 38 15.46 -5.55 -9.96
C ARG A 38 15.70 -5.34 -8.46
N GLN A 39 14.74 -5.70 -7.61
CA GLN A 39 14.90 -5.62 -6.16
C GLN A 39 16.02 -6.57 -5.68
N LYS A 40 16.05 -7.82 -6.15
CA LYS A 40 17.12 -8.77 -5.82
C LYS A 40 18.50 -8.23 -6.22
N ALA A 41 18.63 -7.65 -7.42
CA ALA A 41 19.87 -7.03 -7.85
C ALA A 41 20.28 -5.83 -6.99
N GLN A 42 19.31 -5.04 -6.51
CA GLN A 42 19.56 -3.94 -5.58
C GLN A 42 20.11 -4.42 -4.23
N TYR A 43 19.68 -5.56 -3.70
CA TYR A 43 20.11 -6.04 -2.39
C TYR A 43 21.18 -7.13 -2.41
N ASN A 44 21.65 -7.57 -3.59
CA ASN A 44 22.64 -8.63 -3.73
C ASN A 44 24.00 -8.32 -3.06
N HIS A 45 24.29 -7.04 -2.82
CA HIS A 45 25.54 -6.60 -2.17
C HIS A 45 25.43 -6.52 -0.64
N VAL A 46 24.23 -6.71 -0.06
CA VAL A 46 24.01 -6.67 1.38
C VAL A 46 24.00 -8.12 1.90
N SER A 47 25.14 -8.58 2.41
CA SER A 47 25.21 -9.85 3.13
C SER A 47 24.35 -9.74 4.39
N SER A 48 23.24 -10.47 4.44
CA SER A 48 22.40 -10.53 5.64
C SER A 48 23.20 -11.18 6.76
N HIS A 49 23.74 -10.37 7.68
CA HIS A 49 24.35 -10.87 8.90
C HIS A 49 23.21 -11.29 9.85
N GLY A 50 22.70 -12.51 9.63
CA GLY A 50 21.73 -13.13 10.51
C GLY A 50 22.43 -13.54 11.81
N TYR A 51 21.97 -13.00 12.94
CA TYR A 51 22.34 -13.51 14.26
C TYR A 51 21.61 -14.84 14.46
N GLY A 52 22.29 -15.94 14.19
CA GLY A 52 21.76 -17.30 14.36
C GLY A 52 22.64 -18.31 13.65
N GLN A 53 23.49 -19.01 14.40
CA GLN A 53 24.37 -20.04 13.88
C GLN A 53 23.59 -21.37 13.81
N PRO A 54 23.32 -21.96 12.63
CA PRO A 54 22.58 -23.20 12.54
C PRO A 54 23.49 -24.38 12.86
N GLY A 55 23.52 -24.77 14.14
CA GLY A 55 23.99 -26.08 14.56
C GLY A 55 22.83 -27.08 14.49
N GLY A 56 22.53 -27.62 13.30
CA GLY A 56 21.45 -28.59 13.14
C GLY A 56 21.51 -29.33 11.81
N ARG A 57 21.47 -30.66 11.85
CA ARG A 57 21.53 -31.55 10.68
C ARG A 57 20.21 -31.50 9.90
N ASN A 58 20.05 -30.48 9.06
CA ASN A 58 19.24 -30.42 7.83
C ASN A 58 18.97 -28.94 7.56
N LYS A 59 19.24 -28.51 6.33
CA LYS A 59 19.45 -27.10 5.99
C LYS A 59 18.17 -26.25 5.95
N ASP A 60 17.00 -26.91 5.96
CA ASP A 60 15.71 -26.30 5.66
C ASP A 60 14.67 -26.48 6.78
N ASP A 61 15.02 -27.18 7.87
CA ASP A 61 14.10 -27.41 8.99
C ASP A 61 14.35 -26.36 10.09
N VAL A 62 13.32 -25.55 10.38
CA VAL A 62 13.38 -24.53 11.43
C VAL A 62 12.68 -25.04 12.68
N GLU A 63 13.45 -25.23 13.76
CA GLU A 63 12.89 -25.58 15.07
C GLU A 63 12.60 -24.31 15.89
N ILE A 64 11.35 -24.13 16.29
CA ILE A 64 10.95 -23.01 17.14
C ILE A 64 10.59 -23.54 18.52
N LYS A 65 11.33 -23.09 19.55
CA LYS A 65 11.06 -23.42 20.95
C LYS A 65 10.25 -22.30 21.56
N VAL A 66 8.98 -22.57 21.85
CA VAL A 66 8.08 -21.60 22.46
C VAL A 66 7.91 -21.93 23.94
N PHE A 67 8.32 -21.01 24.80
CA PHE A 67 8.17 -21.11 26.25
C PHE A 67 6.89 -20.36 26.63
N ILE A 68 5.91 -21.08 27.17
CA ILE A 68 4.57 -20.54 27.42
C ILE A 68 4.54 -19.67 28.69
N ARG A 69 5.55 -19.76 29.57
CA ARG A 69 5.81 -18.86 30.71
C ARG A 69 7.30 -18.82 31.05
N GLU A 70 7.79 -17.67 31.51
CA GLU A 70 9.23 -17.36 31.70
C GLU A 70 9.95 -18.21 32.77
N CYS A 71 9.25 -19.03 33.58
CA CYS A 71 9.86 -19.77 34.70
C CYS A 71 9.72 -21.30 34.69
N ASP A 72 9.13 -21.92 33.66
CA ASP A 72 9.01 -23.39 33.60
C ASP A 72 10.02 -23.96 32.60
N GLY A 73 11.27 -24.17 33.02
CA GLY A 73 12.33 -24.76 32.19
C GLY A 73 11.98 -26.16 31.64
N ASP A 74 11.09 -26.88 32.32
CA ASP A 74 10.73 -28.27 32.00
C ASP A 74 9.46 -28.42 31.14
N ARG A 75 8.77 -27.32 30.79
CA ARG A 75 7.52 -27.34 29.98
C ARG A 75 7.65 -26.62 28.65
N ALA A 76 8.84 -26.61 28.06
CA ALA A 76 9.04 -26.12 26.71
C ALA A 76 8.25 -27.01 25.72
N GLN A 77 7.30 -26.42 24.99
CA GLN A 77 6.69 -27.11 23.86
C GLN A 77 7.55 -26.85 22.61
N THR A 78 8.15 -27.91 22.11
CA THR A 78 8.94 -27.88 20.88
C THR A 78 8.02 -28.10 19.69
N PHE A 79 7.97 -27.11 18.78
CA PHE A 79 7.27 -27.26 17.51
C PHE A 79 8.30 -27.28 16.38
N THR A 80 8.28 -28.35 15.60
CA THR A 80 9.13 -28.53 14.43
C THR A 80 8.29 -28.31 13.19
N PHE A 81 8.64 -27.31 12.38
CA PHE A 81 8.01 -27.08 11.10
C PHE A 81 8.88 -27.68 9.99
N ARG A 82 8.33 -28.66 9.26
CA ARG A 82 8.97 -29.29 8.10
C ARG A 82 8.38 -28.72 6.82
N GLU A 83 9.20 -28.03 6.04
CA GLU A 83 8.77 -27.36 4.80
C GLU A 83 8.27 -28.36 3.73
N SER A 84 8.77 -29.61 3.78
CA SER A 84 8.39 -30.71 2.89
C SER A 84 6.93 -31.17 3.02
N ASP A 85 6.30 -30.97 4.18
CA ASP A 85 4.88 -31.32 4.41
C ASP A 85 3.91 -30.27 3.84
N ALA A 86 4.34 -28.99 3.79
CA ALA A 86 3.52 -27.89 3.26
C ALA A 86 3.38 -27.93 1.73
N THR A 87 4.37 -28.49 1.02
CA THR A 87 4.38 -28.57 -0.45
C THR A 87 3.59 -29.75 -1.02
N GLN A 88 3.33 -30.82 -0.26
CA GLN A 88 2.67 -32.02 -0.78
C GLN A 88 1.14 -31.89 -0.92
N GLN A 89 0.51 -30.94 -0.21
CA GLN A 89 -0.95 -30.76 -0.25
C GLN A 89 -1.48 -29.98 -1.47
N ARG A 90 -0.62 -29.55 -2.40
CA ARG A 90 -1.02 -28.79 -3.61
C ARG A 90 -0.82 -29.53 -4.93
N VAL A 91 -1.05 -30.85 -4.97
CA VAL A 91 -1.15 -31.58 -6.25
C VAL A 91 -2.62 -31.65 -6.67
N ILE A 92 -3.04 -30.68 -7.50
CA ILE A 92 -4.28 -30.75 -8.28
C ILE A 92 -3.98 -31.60 -9.53
N PRO A 93 -4.81 -32.58 -9.90
CA PRO A 93 -4.52 -33.45 -11.04
C PRO A 93 -4.62 -32.70 -12.38
N GLU A 94 -3.64 -32.95 -13.24
CA GLU A 94 -3.45 -32.39 -14.58
C GLU A 94 -4.51 -32.92 -15.57
N PRO A 95 -5.20 -32.08 -16.37
CA PRO A 95 -6.03 -32.56 -17.47
C PRO A 95 -5.28 -32.54 -18.81
N ALA A 96 -5.49 -33.64 -19.53
CA ALA A 96 -4.85 -34.08 -20.77
C ALA A 96 -4.86 -33.12 -21.98
N ALA A 97 -3.93 -33.45 -22.89
CA ALA A 97 -3.58 -32.84 -24.17
C ALA A 97 -4.73 -32.39 -25.09
N LYS A 98 -4.50 -31.30 -25.83
CA LYS A 98 -5.36 -30.84 -26.95
C LYS A 98 -4.68 -31.01 -28.31
N PRO A 99 -5.45 -31.29 -29.38
CA PRO A 99 -4.93 -31.72 -30.67
C PRO A 99 -4.39 -30.58 -31.54
N LYS A 100 -3.40 -30.92 -32.38
CA LYS A 100 -2.79 -30.05 -33.39
C LYS A 100 -3.82 -29.66 -34.45
N SER A 101 -4.14 -28.37 -34.58
CA SER A 101 -4.94 -27.83 -35.69
C SER A 101 -4.02 -27.14 -36.70
N THR A 102 -3.77 -27.84 -37.81
CA THR A 102 -3.21 -27.26 -39.03
C THR A 102 -4.32 -26.50 -39.75
N ASN A 103 -4.23 -25.18 -39.86
CA ASN A 103 -4.97 -24.42 -40.88
C ASN A 103 -4.15 -23.18 -41.25
N ARG A 104 -3.55 -23.20 -42.45
CA ARG A 104 -2.95 -22.01 -43.08
C ARG A 104 -4.08 -21.08 -43.51
N LEU A 105 -3.97 -19.79 -43.19
CA LEU A 105 -4.88 -18.77 -43.68
C LEU A 105 -4.57 -18.46 -45.17
N PRO A 106 -5.59 -18.15 -46.00
CA PRO A 106 -5.37 -17.81 -47.40
C PRO A 106 -4.69 -16.44 -47.54
N ALA A 107 -3.82 -16.33 -48.54
CA ALA A 107 -3.12 -15.10 -48.88
C ALA A 107 -4.10 -14.06 -49.47
N LEU A 108 -4.04 -12.82 -48.96
CA LEU A 108 -4.72 -11.66 -49.53
C LEU A 108 -4.16 -11.35 -50.94
N PRO A 109 -4.98 -10.86 -51.89
CA PRO A 109 -4.55 -10.59 -53.27
C PRO A 109 -3.39 -9.59 -53.34
N GLU A 110 -2.31 -9.95 -54.05
CA GLU A 110 -1.10 -9.13 -54.19
C GLU A 110 -1.37 -7.75 -54.81
N GLN A 111 -2.42 -7.61 -55.62
CA GLN A 111 -2.81 -6.35 -56.26
C GLN A 111 -3.25 -5.27 -55.24
N LEU A 112 -3.92 -5.65 -54.15
CA LEU A 112 -4.29 -4.72 -53.08
C LEU A 112 -3.07 -4.27 -52.28
N LYS A 113 -2.08 -5.15 -52.10
CA LYS A 113 -0.79 -4.78 -51.46
C LYS A 113 -0.03 -3.78 -52.32
N GLN A 114 0.07 -4.00 -53.63
CA GLN A 114 0.84 -3.13 -54.52
C GLN A 114 0.24 -1.72 -54.63
N GLN A 115 -1.09 -1.58 -54.76
CA GLN A 115 -1.73 -0.27 -54.78
C GLN A 115 -1.57 0.49 -53.45
N GLN A 116 -1.69 -0.21 -52.32
CA GLN A 116 -1.52 0.41 -51.00
C GLN A 116 -0.08 0.85 -50.76
N GLN A 117 0.90 0.09 -51.28
CA GLN A 117 2.33 0.38 -51.14
C GLN A 117 2.78 1.56 -52.02
N GLN A 118 2.22 1.72 -53.22
CA GLN A 118 2.49 2.86 -54.11
C GLN A 118 1.88 4.18 -53.59
N GLN A 119 0.70 4.12 -52.97
CA GLN A 119 0.07 5.32 -52.38
C GLN A 119 0.80 5.80 -51.11
N LEU A 120 1.42 4.90 -50.34
CA LEU A 120 2.24 5.24 -49.18
C LEU A 120 3.60 5.84 -49.59
N SER A 121 4.21 5.35 -50.66
CA SER A 121 5.54 5.83 -51.11
C SER A 121 5.49 7.25 -51.69
N ALA A 122 4.46 7.60 -52.45
CA ALA A 122 4.28 8.95 -52.99
C ALA A 122 4.01 10.00 -51.89
N LYS A 123 3.33 9.62 -50.81
CA LYS A 123 3.12 10.48 -49.63
C LYS A 123 4.39 10.64 -48.79
N ALA A 124 5.26 9.64 -48.74
CA ALA A 124 6.52 9.69 -48.01
C ALA A 124 7.57 10.62 -48.67
N ALA A 125 7.51 10.80 -49.99
CA ALA A 125 8.46 11.64 -50.73
C ALA A 125 8.27 13.16 -50.49
N ASN A 126 7.05 13.60 -50.14
CA ASN A 126 6.68 15.01 -49.91
C ASN A 126 6.56 15.38 -48.41
N ALA A 127 6.90 14.48 -47.49
CA ALA A 127 6.99 14.85 -46.08
C ALA A 127 8.22 15.73 -45.88
N ALA A 128 8.02 17.04 -45.64
CA ALA A 128 9.10 17.99 -45.36
C ALA A 128 10.04 17.43 -44.28
N ARG A 129 11.22 16.97 -44.70
CA ARG A 129 12.23 16.38 -43.80
C ARG A 129 12.58 17.40 -42.72
N GLY A 130 12.54 16.97 -41.46
CA GLY A 130 12.83 17.82 -40.30
C GLY A 130 11.61 18.40 -39.58
N VAL A 131 10.40 18.30 -40.15
CA VAL A 131 9.17 18.75 -39.48
C VAL A 131 8.56 17.61 -38.67
N VAL A 132 8.36 17.83 -37.36
CA VAL A 132 7.70 16.87 -36.48
C VAL A 132 6.22 16.74 -36.85
N PRO A 133 5.71 15.52 -37.11
CA PRO A 133 4.30 15.33 -37.43
C PRO A 133 3.35 15.81 -36.32
N LYS A 134 2.19 16.36 -36.71
CA LYS A 134 1.19 16.91 -35.78
C LYS A 134 0.77 15.94 -34.67
N TYR A 135 0.63 14.65 -34.99
CA TYR A 135 0.23 13.63 -34.01
C TYR A 135 1.27 13.44 -32.90
N ILE A 136 2.57 13.62 -33.19
CA ILE A 136 3.63 13.54 -32.17
C ILE A 136 3.53 14.72 -31.22
N LEU A 137 3.23 15.93 -31.74
CA LEU A 137 3.04 17.12 -30.91
C LEU A 137 1.79 16.98 -30.02
N GLN A 138 0.68 16.53 -30.59
CA GLN A 138 -0.56 16.24 -29.86
C GLN A 138 -0.32 15.19 -28.77
N ARG A 139 0.34 14.08 -29.11
CA ARG A 139 0.66 13.03 -28.14
C ARG A 139 1.56 13.51 -27.00
N LYS A 140 2.52 14.40 -27.28
CA LYS A 140 3.36 15.02 -26.23
C LYS A 140 2.53 15.92 -25.30
N ALA A 141 1.59 16.69 -25.85
CA ALA A 141 0.70 17.53 -25.06
C ALA A 141 -0.25 16.70 -24.18
N GLU A 142 -0.84 15.64 -24.72
CA GLU A 142 -1.66 14.68 -23.96
C GLU A 142 -0.88 14.09 -22.79
N LEU A 143 0.34 13.59 -23.05
CA LEU A 143 1.20 13.01 -22.00
C LEU A 143 1.61 14.04 -20.95
N ALA A 144 1.78 15.31 -21.32
CA ALA A 144 2.08 16.37 -20.36
C ALA A 144 0.87 16.67 -19.47
N ALA A 145 -0.32 16.77 -20.05
CA ALA A 145 -1.56 16.99 -19.31
C ALA A 145 -1.89 15.82 -18.36
N GLU A 146 -1.69 14.57 -18.80
CA GLU A 146 -1.88 13.38 -17.97
C GLU A 146 -0.91 13.37 -16.78
N LYS A 147 0.37 13.68 -17.01
CA LYS A 147 1.36 13.80 -15.93
C LYS A 147 0.98 14.87 -14.92
N GLU A 148 0.50 16.02 -15.38
CA GLU A 148 0.06 17.10 -14.49
C GLU A 148 -1.18 16.69 -13.69
N ALA A 149 -2.14 16.01 -14.31
CA ALA A 149 -3.31 15.48 -13.60
C ALA A 149 -2.92 14.48 -12.51
N ILE A 150 -2.02 13.53 -12.82
CA ILE A 150 -1.48 12.56 -11.85
C ILE A 150 -0.74 13.28 -10.72
N GLN A 151 0.06 14.31 -11.03
CA GLN A 151 0.77 15.09 -10.02
C GLN A 151 -0.21 15.81 -9.08
N ARG A 152 -1.23 16.48 -9.61
CA ARG A 152 -2.26 17.14 -8.80
C ARG A 152 -3.04 16.15 -7.94
N GLU A 153 -3.37 14.97 -8.46
CA GLU A 153 -4.01 13.92 -7.66
C GLU A 153 -3.10 13.40 -6.56
N ALA A 154 -1.82 13.16 -6.86
CA ALA A 154 -0.83 12.75 -5.87
C ALA A 154 -0.62 13.83 -4.80
N GLU A 155 -0.65 15.12 -5.17
CA GLU A 155 -0.58 16.24 -4.22
C GLU A 155 -1.81 16.26 -3.31
N ARG A 156 -3.03 16.13 -3.85
CA ARG A 156 -4.24 16.01 -3.03
C ARG A 156 -4.19 14.79 -2.11
N GLN A 157 -3.73 13.64 -2.60
CA GLN A 157 -3.57 12.44 -1.77
C GLN A 157 -2.53 12.66 -0.66
N LYS A 158 -1.42 13.34 -0.97
CA LYS A 158 -0.42 13.72 0.05
C LYS A 158 -1.01 14.64 1.10
N GLU A 159 -1.80 15.64 0.71
CA GLU A 159 -2.49 16.51 1.65
C GLU A 159 -3.47 15.74 2.54
N MET A 160 -4.29 14.86 1.95
CA MET A 160 -5.20 14.00 2.72
C MET A 160 -4.46 13.05 3.65
N SER A 161 -3.31 12.51 3.23
CA SER A 161 -2.49 11.60 4.06
C SER A 161 -1.81 12.28 5.26
N LYS A 162 -1.72 13.63 5.27
CA LYS A 162 -1.24 14.37 6.46
C LYS A 162 -2.23 14.27 7.62
N TYR A 163 -3.50 13.99 7.33
CA TYR A 163 -4.57 13.91 8.31
C TYR A 163 -4.88 12.43 8.59
N PRO A 164 -4.84 12.00 9.87
CA PRO A 164 -5.36 10.69 10.23
C PRO A 164 -6.83 10.55 9.79
N PRO A 165 -7.26 9.36 9.31
CA PRO A 165 -8.64 9.17 8.87
C PRO A 165 -9.62 9.46 10.02
N GLY A 166 -10.72 10.13 9.70
CA GLY A 166 -11.73 10.53 10.70
C GLY A 166 -11.28 11.62 11.68
N HIS A 167 -10.17 12.30 11.42
CA HIS A 167 -9.70 13.42 12.24
C HIS A 167 -9.65 14.72 11.43
N ARG A 168 -9.91 15.84 12.09
CA ARG A 168 -9.73 17.18 11.54
C ARG A 168 -8.69 17.97 12.31
N PRO A 169 -8.00 18.95 11.69
CA PRO A 169 -7.14 19.86 12.42
C PRO A 169 -7.95 20.76 13.36
N VAL A 170 -7.38 21.03 14.54
CA VAL A 170 -7.91 21.98 15.52
C VAL A 170 -7.72 23.40 14.99
N THR A 171 -8.80 24.18 14.97
CA THR A 171 -8.74 25.59 14.56
C THR A 171 -8.11 26.47 15.64
N GLU A 172 -7.64 27.66 15.27
CA GLU A 172 -7.03 28.57 16.24
C GLU A 172 -8.03 29.08 17.29
N GLU A 173 -9.30 29.22 16.93
CA GLU A 173 -10.38 29.62 17.82
C GLU A 173 -10.61 28.56 18.90
N GLU A 174 -10.79 27.30 18.49
CA GLU A 174 -10.95 26.16 19.41
C GLU A 174 -9.75 26.01 20.34
N ARG A 175 -8.53 26.25 19.83
CA ARG A 175 -7.30 26.24 20.63
C ARG A 175 -7.30 27.34 21.70
N LYS A 176 -7.74 28.55 21.36
CA LYS A 176 -7.82 29.67 22.32
C LYS A 176 -8.89 29.38 23.37
N GLU A 177 -10.02 28.83 22.97
CA GLU A 177 -11.08 28.43 23.90
C GLU A 177 -10.64 27.33 24.86
N THR A 178 -9.93 26.30 24.38
CA THR A 178 -9.42 25.24 25.25
C THR A 178 -8.39 25.76 26.23
N LEU A 179 -7.45 26.62 25.78
CA LEU A 179 -6.49 27.28 26.66
C LEU A 179 -7.16 28.15 27.72
N ALA A 180 -8.21 28.90 27.37
CA ALA A 180 -8.97 29.69 28.33
C ALA A 180 -9.64 28.82 29.39
N LYS A 181 -10.24 27.68 28.98
CA LYS A 181 -10.84 26.70 29.89
C LYS A 181 -9.81 26.08 30.84
N LEU A 182 -8.63 25.72 30.32
CA LEU A 182 -7.53 25.18 31.13
C LEU A 182 -7.02 26.19 32.16
N ALA A 183 -6.82 27.45 31.75
CA ALA A 183 -6.38 28.52 32.65
C ALA A 183 -7.39 28.83 33.76
N LEU A 184 -8.69 28.76 33.46
CA LEU A 184 -9.75 28.89 34.48
C LEU A 184 -9.69 27.72 35.47
N ARG A 185 -9.64 26.49 34.98
CA ARG A 185 -9.58 25.29 35.83
C ARG A 185 -8.34 25.26 36.72
N ARG A 186 -7.20 25.70 36.19
CA ARG A 186 -5.95 25.85 36.96
C ARG A 186 -6.15 26.77 38.16
N LYS A 187 -6.73 27.96 37.96
CA LYS A 187 -7.00 28.92 39.04
C LYS A 187 -7.93 28.36 40.11
N GLU A 188 -8.94 27.58 39.71
CA GLU A 188 -9.83 26.89 40.66
C GLU A 188 -9.05 25.90 41.54
N LEU A 189 -8.22 25.05 40.91
CA LEU A 189 -7.41 24.06 41.62
C LEU A 189 -6.35 24.69 42.53
N GLU A 190 -5.71 25.77 42.08
CA GLU A 190 -4.82 26.57 42.93
C GLU A 190 -5.58 27.11 44.14
N GLY A 191 -6.79 27.64 43.95
CA GLY A 191 -7.67 28.07 45.04
C GLY A 191 -8.06 26.94 45.99
N GLU A 192 -8.29 25.73 45.49
CA GLU A 192 -8.55 24.54 46.31
C GLU A 192 -7.32 24.07 47.09
N LEU A 193 -6.14 24.14 46.48
CA LEU A 193 -4.87 23.80 47.10
C LEU A 193 -4.56 24.73 48.27
N HIS A 194 -4.80 26.04 48.10
CA HIS A 194 -4.63 27.03 49.19
C HIS A 194 -5.57 26.79 50.38
N LYS A 195 -6.71 26.11 50.19
CA LYS A 195 -7.64 25.75 51.28
C LYS A 195 -7.15 24.55 52.10
N ILE A 196 -6.09 23.85 51.68
CA ILE A 196 -5.58 22.69 52.42
C ILE A 196 -4.74 23.17 53.62
N PRO A 197 -5.05 22.71 54.85
CA PRO A 197 -4.25 23.06 56.02
C PRO A 197 -2.81 22.57 55.93
N ILE A 198 -1.83 23.44 56.22
CA ILE A 198 -0.39 23.10 56.14
C ILE A 198 0.05 22.17 57.29
N ARG A 199 -0.56 22.31 58.47
CA ARG A 199 -0.11 21.65 59.71
C ARG A 199 -0.60 20.22 59.88
N PHE A 200 -1.69 19.83 59.24
CA PHE A 200 -2.35 18.55 59.46
C PHE A 200 -2.25 17.69 58.21
N ASP A 201 -1.63 16.51 58.35
CA ASP A 201 -1.34 15.63 57.21
C ASP A 201 -2.00 14.25 57.37
N THR A 202 -3.31 14.27 57.58
CA THR A 202 -4.12 13.04 57.58
C THR A 202 -4.10 12.40 56.20
N GLN A 203 -4.36 11.09 56.13
CA GLN A 203 -4.41 10.37 54.85
C GLN A 203 -5.42 11.00 53.87
N SER A 204 -6.56 11.49 54.37
CA SER A 204 -7.56 12.18 53.55
C SER A 204 -7.05 13.50 52.98
N ILE A 205 -6.28 14.27 53.75
CA ILE A 205 -5.65 15.51 53.29
C ILE A 205 -4.59 15.22 52.22
N ARG A 206 -3.74 14.20 52.42
CA ARG A 206 -2.76 13.76 51.42
C ARG A 206 -3.41 13.30 50.13
N ALA A 207 -4.47 12.50 50.22
CA ALA A 207 -5.20 12.03 49.04
C ALA A 207 -5.82 13.21 48.27
N ARG A 208 -6.45 14.16 48.97
CA ARG A 208 -7.00 15.37 48.36
C ARG A 208 -5.92 16.22 47.69
N ARG A 209 -4.80 16.44 48.36
CA ARG A 209 -3.65 17.18 47.82
C ARG A 209 -3.07 16.52 46.58
N SER A 210 -2.80 15.21 46.66
CA SER A 210 -2.29 14.42 45.53
C SER A 210 -3.23 14.46 44.33
N LYS A 211 -4.55 14.40 44.55
CA LYS A 211 -5.55 14.56 43.49
C LYS A 211 -5.45 15.92 42.80
N ILE A 212 -5.40 17.00 43.57
CA ILE A 212 -5.29 18.38 43.03
C ILE A 212 -3.96 18.57 42.28
N GLU A 213 -2.85 18.10 42.85
CA GLU A 213 -1.54 18.16 42.21
C GLU A 213 -1.48 17.30 40.93
N GLY A 214 -2.16 16.16 40.90
CA GLY A 214 -2.32 15.32 39.71
C GLY A 214 -3.09 16.03 38.61
N GLU A 215 -4.26 16.60 38.92
CA GLU A 215 -5.05 17.38 37.96
C GLU A 215 -4.27 18.60 37.45
N LEU A 216 -3.50 19.29 38.31
CA LEU A 216 -2.63 20.40 37.89
C LEU A 216 -1.56 19.95 36.89
N ARG A 217 -0.95 18.78 37.08
CA ARG A 217 0.02 18.21 36.13
C ARG A 217 -0.63 17.89 34.78
N GLU A 218 -1.82 17.31 34.79
CA GLU A 218 -2.57 17.03 33.57
C GLU A 218 -2.91 18.32 32.79
N ILE A 219 -3.27 19.38 33.51
CA ILE A 219 -3.50 20.70 32.91
C ILE A 219 -2.22 21.27 32.31
N ASP A 220 -1.09 21.23 33.02
CA ASP A 220 0.19 21.71 32.49
C ASP A 220 0.61 20.93 31.23
N GLU A 221 0.37 19.62 31.19
CA GLU A 221 0.59 18.81 29.99
C GLU A 221 -0.34 19.19 28.85
N ALA A 222 -1.62 19.45 29.13
CA ALA A 222 -2.59 19.90 28.14
C ALA A 222 -2.22 21.29 27.60
N GLU A 223 -1.89 22.25 28.47
CA GLU A 223 -1.42 23.58 28.07
C GLU A 223 -0.18 23.50 27.20
N ARG A 224 0.79 22.62 27.52
CA ARG A 224 1.97 22.37 26.66
C ARG A 224 1.58 21.82 25.28
N LYS A 225 0.61 20.91 25.21
CA LYS A 225 0.11 20.36 23.93
C LYS A 225 -0.56 21.45 23.08
N PHE A 226 -1.43 22.25 23.68
CA PHE A 226 -2.19 23.31 22.97
C PHE A 226 -1.37 24.57 22.67
N SER A 227 -0.34 24.88 23.46
CA SER A 227 0.58 26.00 23.21
C SER A 227 1.65 25.70 22.17
N SER A 228 1.92 24.42 21.89
CA SER A 228 2.88 24.02 20.86
C SER A 228 2.46 24.52 19.47
N SER A 229 3.43 24.92 18.65
CA SER A 229 3.21 25.27 17.24
C SER A 229 2.80 24.08 16.37
N LYS A 230 2.80 22.87 16.91
CA LYS A 230 2.37 21.66 16.22
C LYS A 230 0.86 21.71 15.94
N GLN A 231 0.47 21.17 14.79
CA GLN A 231 -0.93 21.02 14.43
C GLN A 231 -1.53 19.87 15.25
N LEU A 232 -2.65 20.16 15.92
CA LEU A 232 -3.38 19.18 16.72
C LEU A 232 -4.55 18.66 15.89
N PHE A 233 -4.94 17.41 16.12
CA PHE A 233 -6.04 16.76 15.43
C PHE A 233 -7.09 16.31 16.43
N VAL A 234 -8.36 16.48 16.08
CA VAL A 234 -9.52 16.08 16.88
C VAL A 234 -10.39 15.14 16.04
N PRO A 235 -10.90 14.04 16.62
CA PRO A 235 -11.81 13.14 15.93
C PRO A 235 -13.09 13.85 15.52
N ILE A 236 -13.61 13.50 14.33
CA ILE A 236 -14.87 14.00 13.75
C ILE A 236 -16.03 13.12 14.21
#